data_AF-A0A504Y3G9-F1
#
_entry.id   AF-A0A504Y3G9-F1
#
_cell.length_a   1.000
_cell.length_b   1.000
_cell.length_c   1.000
_cell.angle_alpha   90.00
_cell.angle_beta   90.00
_cell.angle_gamma   90.00
#
_symmetry.space_group_name_H-M   'P 1'
#
loop_
_entity.id
_entity.type
_entity.pdbx_description
1 polymer ?
#
loop_
_entity_poly.entity_id
_entity_poly.type
_entity_poly.pdbx_seq_one_letter_code
_entity_poly.pdbx_strand_id
1 'polypeptide(L)'
;MHCSGLKKPNESSVAYRDLRERNNVAVRKSREKSRAAKLAMIERHNQLSLANVQLKEAMRKRLRELKVLRYLLVRSRKTLPVSLLDLFAACQIGGPLQALLVDCDTGSDQSVSDGFARCLEVQLGGTPEFN
;
A
#
# COMPACT_ATOMS: atom_id res chain seq x y z
N MET A 1 43.39 -18.14 -11.20
CA MET A 1 42.82 -16.96 -10.54
C MET A 1 43.14 -17.04 -9.06
N HIS A 2 44.14 -16.29 -8.59
CA HIS A 2 44.52 -16.27 -7.17
C HIS A 2 43.76 -15.16 -6.45
N CYS A 3 42.85 -15.54 -5.56
CA CYS A 3 42.28 -14.61 -4.58
C CYS A 3 43.38 -14.31 -3.56
N SER A 4 44.06 -13.18 -3.70
CA SER A 4 45.02 -12.70 -2.71
C SER A 4 44.31 -12.49 -1.37
N GLY A 5 44.75 -13.24 -0.36
CA GLY A 5 44.22 -13.17 1.00
C GLY A 5 44.29 -11.73 1.52
N LEU A 6 43.14 -11.19 1.90
CA LEU A 6 43.03 -9.88 2.51
C LEU A 6 43.91 -9.85 3.77
N LYS A 7 44.94 -8.98 3.77
CA LYS A 7 45.73 -8.68 4.98
C LYS A 7 44.76 -8.29 6.08
N LYS A 8 44.84 -8.98 7.23
CA LYS A 8 44.03 -8.64 8.41
C LYS A 8 44.28 -7.16 8.75
N PRO A 9 43.24 -6.32 8.81
CA PRO A 9 43.41 -4.91 9.09
C PRO A 9 43.95 -4.73 10.51
N ASN A 10 44.86 -3.77 10.68
CA ASN A 10 45.40 -3.45 11.99
C ASN A 10 44.37 -2.63 12.78
N GLU A 11 43.64 -3.30 13.67
CA GLU A 11 42.48 -2.76 14.37
C GLU A 11 42.80 -1.60 15.31
N SER A 12 44.05 -1.52 15.81
CA SER A 12 44.51 -0.45 16.68
C SER A 12 44.97 0.81 15.93
N SER A 13 45.08 0.74 14.60
CA SER A 13 45.49 1.90 13.80
C SER A 13 44.40 2.97 13.81
N VAL A 14 44.82 4.23 13.97
CA VAL A 14 43.91 5.39 13.94
C VAL A 14 43.11 5.43 12.65
N ALA A 15 43.76 5.14 11.51
CA ALA A 15 43.10 5.07 10.20
C ALA A 15 41.98 4.01 10.13
N TYR A 16 42.17 2.85 10.76
CA TYR A 16 41.12 1.83 10.83
C TYR A 16 39.94 2.29 11.70
N ARG A 17 40.23 2.89 12.86
CA ARG A 17 39.19 3.41 13.76
C ARG A 17 38.33 4.47 13.07
N ASP A 18 38.94 5.44 12.40
CA ASP A 18 38.24 6.47 11.65
C ASP A 18 37.35 5.89 10.55
N LEU A 19 37.86 4.89 9.81
CA LEU A 19 37.10 4.22 8.75
C LEU A 19 35.88 3.49 9.33
N ARG A 20 36.04 2.77 10.45
CA ARG A 20 34.95 2.07 11.13
C ARG A 20 33.92 3.05 11.69
N GLU A 21 34.34 4.17 12.25
CA GLU A 21 33.44 5.21 12.74
C GLU A 21 32.59 5.80 11.59
N ARG A 22 33.24 6.17 10.47
CA ARG A 22 32.53 6.64 9.27
C ARG A 22 31.59 5.58 8.71
N ASN A 23 32.01 4.31 8.68
CA ASN A 23 31.16 3.21 8.22
C ASN A 23 29.94 3.02 9.12
N ASN A 24 30.11 3.03 10.44
CA ASN A 24 29.00 2.92 11.40
C ASN A 24 27.99 4.06 11.21
N VAL A 25 28.46 5.29 11.00
CA VAL A 25 27.60 6.42 10.67
C VAL A 25 26.86 6.19 9.35
N ALA A 26 27.54 5.72 8.30
CA ALA A 26 26.93 5.43 7.02
C ALA A 26 25.88 4.31 7.12
N VAL A 27 26.13 3.26 7.90
CA VAL A 27 25.18 2.16 8.15
C VAL A 27 23.94 2.68 8.88
N ARG A 28 24.10 3.51 9.92
CA ARG A 28 22.97 4.13 10.61
C ARG A 28 22.12 4.97 9.65
N LYS A 29 22.74 5.86 8.88
CA LYS A 29 22.07 6.68 7.86
C LYS A 29 21.36 5.84 6.80
N SER A 30 21.99 4.74 6.35
CA SER A 30 21.39 3.81 5.39
C SER A 30 20.14 3.14 5.97
N ARG A 31 20.20 2.65 7.21
CA ARG A 31 19.05 2.04 7.90
C ARG A 31 17.92 3.04 8.10
N GLU A 32 18.22 4.26 8.52
CA GLU A 32 17.24 5.34 8.66
C GLU A 32 16.56 5.66 7.33
N LYS A 33 17.33 5.77 6.25
CA LYS A 33 16.79 5.98 4.90
C LYS A 33 15.84 4.85 4.48
N SER A 34 16.24 3.59 4.69
CA SER A 34 15.39 2.43 4.36
C SER A 34 14.12 2.39 5.21
N ARG A 35 14.21 2.72 6.50
CA ARG A 35 13.04 2.84 7.38
C ARG A 35 12.09 3.94 6.92
N ALA A 36 12.60 5.12 6.61
CA ALA A 36 11.81 6.24 6.10
C ALA A 36 11.11 5.87 4.78
N ALA A 37 11.82 5.21 3.85
CA ALA A 37 11.23 4.75 2.59
C ALA A 37 10.09 3.74 2.82
N LYS A 38 10.27 2.79 3.75
CA LYS A 38 9.23 1.80 4.11
C LYS A 38 8.00 2.48 4.71
N LEU A 39 8.20 3.44 5.62
CA LEU A 39 7.09 4.20 6.21
C LEU A 39 6.34 5.02 5.17
N ALA A 40 7.04 5.69 4.26
CA ALA A 40 6.42 6.45 3.17
C ALA A 40 5.59 5.54 2.23
N MET A 41 6.07 4.32 1.95
CA MET A 41 5.32 3.34 1.17
C MET A 41 4.03 2.90 1.88
N ILE A 42 4.10 2.61 3.18
CA ILE A 42 2.92 2.23 3.98
C ILE A 42 1.90 3.36 4.00
N GLU A 43 2.35 4.58 4.26
CA GLU A 43 1.49 5.77 4.27
C GLU A 43 0.81 5.97 2.91
N ARG A 44 1.57 5.82 1.81
CA ARG A 44 1.01 5.93 0.46
C ARG A 44 -0.03 4.85 0.19
N HIS A 45 0.21 3.62 0.63
CA HIS A 45 -0.76 2.53 0.51
C HIS A 45 -2.06 2.86 1.26
N ASN A 46 -1.96 3.32 2.51
CA ASN A 46 -3.11 3.72 3.32
C ASN A 46 -3.93 4.84 2.66
N GLN A 47 -3.26 5.86 2.13
CA GLN A 47 -3.91 6.95 1.39
C GLN A 47 -4.66 6.44 0.16
N LEU A 48 -4.05 5.54 -0.62
CA LEU A 48 -4.67 4.94 -1.81
C LEU A 48 -5.83 4.03 -1.44
N SER A 49 -5.72 3.26 -0.36
CA SER A 49 -6.80 2.40 0.14
C SER A 49 -8.00 3.23 0.58
N LEU A 50 -7.77 4.31 1.34
CA LEU A 50 -8.82 5.25 1.74
C LEU A 50 -9.49 5.91 0.52
N ALA A 51 -8.70 6.41 -0.43
CA ALA A 51 -9.21 7.01 -1.66
C ALA A 51 -10.03 6.02 -2.49
N ASN A 52 -9.61 4.75 -2.56
CA ASN A 52 -10.37 3.70 -3.23
C ASN A 52 -11.72 3.44 -2.54
N VAL A 53 -11.77 3.38 -1.21
CA VAL A 53 -13.02 3.21 -0.47
C VAL A 53 -13.98 4.38 -0.78
N GLN A 54 -13.49 5.61 -0.68
CA GLN A 54 -14.28 6.81 -0.98
C GLN A 54 -14.81 6.79 -2.42
N LEU A 55 -13.96 6.42 -3.39
CA LEU A 55 -14.36 6.34 -4.79
C LEU A 55 -15.42 5.24 -5.02
N LYS A 56 -15.26 4.07 -4.39
CA LYS A 56 -16.24 2.98 -4.46
C LYS A 56 -17.57 3.39 -3.85
N GLU A 57 -17.58 4.08 -2.73
CA GLU A 57 -18.81 4.61 -2.11
C GLU A 57 -19.52 5.64 -2.98
N ALA A 58 -18.76 6.61 -3.53
CA ALA A 58 -19.29 7.59 -4.46
C ALA A 58 -19.90 6.91 -5.70
N MET A 59 -19.20 5.92 -6.26
CA MET A 59 -19.69 5.13 -7.39
C MET A 59 -20.96 4.37 -7.03
N ARG A 60 -21.01 3.68 -5.88
CA ARG A 60 -22.24 3.02 -5.39
C ARG A 60 -23.41 3.99 -5.28
N LYS A 61 -23.18 5.21 -4.79
CA LYS A 61 -24.22 6.25 -4.71
C LYS A 61 -24.75 6.63 -6.09
N ARG A 62 -23.85 6.94 -7.04
CA ARG A 62 -24.23 7.28 -8.42
C ARG A 62 -24.96 6.14 -9.13
N LEU A 63 -24.55 4.90 -8.91
CA LEU A 63 -25.23 3.72 -9.47
C LEU A 63 -26.65 3.57 -8.91
N ARG A 64 -26.87 3.83 -7.61
CA ARG A 64 -28.22 3.85 -7.03
C ARG A 64 -29.09 4.94 -7.66
N GLU A 65 -28.55 6.16 -7.78
CA GLU A 65 -29.23 7.29 -8.43
C GLU A 65 -29.63 6.94 -9.88
N LEU A 66 -28.73 6.34 -10.65
CA LEU A 66 -29.00 5.89 -12.02
C LEU A 66 -30.07 4.79 -12.10
N LYS A 67 -30.06 3.83 -11.18
CA LYS A 67 -31.10 2.78 -11.09
C LYS A 67 -32.48 3.39 -10.84
N VAL A 68 -32.56 4.38 -9.94
CA VAL A 68 -33.81 5.12 -9.69
C VAL A 68 -34.25 5.91 -10.91
N LEU A 69 -33.32 6.61 -11.58
CA LEU A 69 -33.64 7.36 -12.80
C LEU A 69 -34.20 6.45 -13.91
N ARG A 70 -33.58 5.28 -14.12
CA ARG A 70 -34.09 4.26 -15.04
C ARG A 70 -35.52 3.86 -14.70
N TYR A 71 -35.78 3.57 -13.43
CA TYR A 71 -37.11 3.20 -12.96
C TYR A 71 -38.15 4.29 -13.29
N LEU A 72 -37.84 5.56 -13.02
CA LEU A 72 -38.73 6.69 -13.29
C LEU A 72 -39.00 6.86 -14.80
N LEU A 73 -37.97 6.75 -15.64
CA LEU A 73 -38.11 6.87 -17.09
C LEU A 73 -39.03 5.77 -17.65
N VAL A 74 -38.79 4.51 -17.25
CA VAL A 74 -39.63 3.36 -17.63
C VAL A 74 -41.07 3.56 -17.13
N ARG A 75 -41.26 4.01 -15.88
CA ARG A 75 -42.59 4.28 -15.31
C ARG A 75 -43.34 5.35 -16.07
N SER A 76 -42.64 6.38 -16.54
CA SER A 76 -43.19 7.49 -17.34
C SER A 76 -43.41 7.16 -18.82
N ARG A 77 -43.16 5.90 -19.25
CA ARG A 77 -43.20 5.44 -20.64
C ARG A 77 -42.32 6.24 -21.59
N LYS A 78 -41.25 6.87 -21.07
CA LYS A 78 -40.24 7.56 -21.88
C LYS A 78 -39.21 6.55 -22.39
N THR A 79 -38.75 6.75 -23.61
CA THR A 79 -37.64 5.97 -24.17
C THR A 79 -36.35 6.31 -23.44
N LEU A 80 -35.52 5.29 -23.20
CA LEU A 80 -34.20 5.50 -22.61
C LEU A 80 -33.27 6.10 -23.66
N PRO A 81 -32.52 7.17 -23.34
CA PRO A 81 -31.45 7.66 -24.18
C PRO A 81 -30.43 6.55 -24.48
N VAL A 82 -30.00 6.46 -25.74
CA VAL A 82 -29.02 5.45 -26.20
C VAL A 82 -27.72 5.52 -25.38
N SER A 83 -27.27 6.73 -25.03
CA SER A 83 -26.10 6.95 -24.19
C SER A 83 -26.19 6.31 -22.79
N LEU A 84 -27.40 6.08 -22.29
CA LEU A 84 -27.60 5.43 -20.99
C LEU A 84 -27.73 3.91 -21.09
N LEU A 85 -28.06 3.36 -22.27
CA LEU A 85 -28.21 1.92 -22.48
C LEU A 85 -26.89 1.19 -22.22
N ASP A 86 -25.79 1.70 -22.77
CA ASP A 86 -24.44 1.15 -22.58
C ASP A 86 -24.02 1.20 -21.10
N LEU A 87 -24.32 2.33 -20.45
CA LEU A 87 -24.04 2.49 -19.02
C LEU A 87 -24.86 1.50 -18.19
N PHE A 88 -26.14 1.31 -18.49
CA PHE A 88 -26.96 0.33 -17.78
C PHE A 88 -26.50 -1.10 -18.02
N ALA A 89 -26.03 -1.45 -19.22
CA ALA A 89 -25.42 -2.75 -19.50
C ALA A 89 -24.17 -2.97 -18.61
N ALA A 90 -23.31 -1.96 -18.48
CA ALA A 90 -22.13 -2.04 -17.62
C ALA A 90 -22.46 -2.15 -16.11
N CYS A 91 -23.63 -1.66 -15.70
CA CYS A 91 -24.11 -1.65 -14.30
C CYS A 91 -24.97 -2.86 -13.90
N GLN A 92 -25.26 -3.77 -14.82
CA GLN A 92 -26.03 -4.98 -14.53
C GLN A 92 -25.26 -5.92 -13.58
N ILE A 93 -25.98 -6.86 -12.96
CA ILE A 93 -25.38 -7.88 -12.09
C ILE A 93 -24.39 -8.68 -12.95
N GLY A 94 -23.13 -8.77 -12.52
CA GLY A 94 -22.04 -9.37 -13.29
C GLY A 94 -21.39 -8.45 -14.34
N GLY A 95 -21.84 -7.20 -14.45
CA GLY A 95 -21.21 -6.20 -15.30
C GLY A 95 -19.85 -5.72 -14.75
N PRO A 96 -19.00 -5.14 -15.61
CA PRO A 96 -17.64 -4.72 -15.24
C PRO A 96 -17.62 -3.71 -14.08
N LEU A 97 -18.62 -2.82 -13.99
CA LEU A 97 -18.72 -1.86 -12.89
C LEU A 97 -19.17 -2.49 -11.58
N GLN A 98 -19.97 -3.55 -11.64
CA GLN A 98 -20.40 -4.28 -10.46
C GLN A 98 -19.26 -5.12 -9.90
N ALA A 99 -18.44 -5.75 -10.76
CA ALA A 99 -17.27 -6.53 -10.34
C ALA A 99 -16.29 -5.67 -9.50
N LEU A 100 -15.97 -4.46 -9.97
CA LEU A 100 -15.12 -3.49 -9.26
C LEU A 100 -15.61 -3.12 -7.84
N LEU A 101 -16.90 -3.33 -7.54
CA LEU A 101 -17.52 -3.01 -6.26
C LEU A 101 -17.63 -4.19 -5.30
N VAL A 102 -17.49 -5.42 -5.79
CA VAL A 102 -17.69 -6.68 -5.04
C VAL A 102 -16.42 -7.11 -4.29
N ASP A 103 -15.24 -6.68 -4.72
CA ASP A 103 -13.95 -7.15 -4.17
C ASP A 103 -13.52 -6.55 -2.81
N CYS A 104 -14.42 -6.31 -1.84
CA CYS A 104 -14.02 -5.68 -0.56
C CYS A 104 -14.60 -6.24 0.75
N ASP A 105 -15.50 -7.23 0.73
CA ASP A 105 -16.10 -7.70 1.99
C ASP A 105 -15.37 -8.89 2.65
N THR A 106 -14.32 -9.45 2.03
CA THR A 106 -13.45 -10.42 2.72
C THR A 106 -12.33 -9.68 3.44
N GLY A 107 -12.61 -9.27 4.69
CA GLY A 107 -11.69 -8.66 5.63
C GLY A 107 -10.40 -9.46 5.86
N SER A 108 -9.41 -9.24 4.99
CA SER A 108 -8.08 -9.86 5.08
C SER A 108 -6.96 -8.85 5.32
N ASP A 109 -7.23 -7.54 5.17
CA ASP A 109 -6.20 -6.50 5.32
C ASP A 109 -5.79 -6.22 6.78
N GLN A 110 -6.59 -6.60 7.77
CA GLN A 110 -6.19 -6.46 9.19
C GLN A 110 -5.02 -7.38 9.55
N SER A 111 -4.94 -8.57 8.97
CA SER A 111 -3.85 -9.53 9.25
C SER A 111 -2.48 -9.11 8.68
N VAL A 112 -2.47 -8.33 7.59
CA VAL A 112 -1.23 -7.78 7.02
C VAL A 112 -0.74 -6.62 7.86
N SER A 113 -1.66 -5.77 8.37
CA SER A 113 -1.29 -4.67 9.26
C SER A 113 -0.71 -5.15 10.60
N ASP A 114 -1.26 -6.21 11.19
CA ASP A 114 -0.79 -6.76 12.47
C ASP A 114 0.52 -7.55 12.33
N GLY A 115 0.70 -8.28 11.22
CA GLY A 115 1.96 -8.95 10.91
C GLY A 115 3.10 -7.98 10.62
N PHE A 116 2.81 -6.86 9.95
CA PHE A 116 3.80 -5.82 9.66
C PHE A 116 4.12 -4.94 10.87
N ALA A 117 3.15 -4.66 11.75
CA ALA A 117 3.36 -3.93 13.01
C ALA A 117 4.30 -4.71 13.94
N ARG A 118 4.12 -6.02 14.08
CA ARG A 118 5.04 -6.89 14.85
C ARG A 118 6.46 -6.93 14.28
N CYS A 119 6.59 -6.89 12.96
CA CYS A 119 7.91 -6.82 12.32
C CYS A 119 8.58 -5.44 12.55
N LEU A 120 7.78 -4.37 12.64
CA LEU A 120 8.26 -3.03 12.97
C LEU A 120 8.77 -2.95 14.42
N GLU A 121 8.10 -3.59 15.38
CA GLU A 121 8.56 -3.67 16.77
C GLU A 121 9.89 -4.43 16.90
N VAL A 122 10.07 -5.53 16.17
CA VAL A 122 11.34 -6.28 16.17
C VAL A 122 12.50 -5.52 15.52
N GLN A 123 12.23 -4.55 14.64
CA GLN A 123 13.27 -3.75 13.95
C GLN A 123 13.47 -2.34 14.55
N LEU A 124 12.57 -1.89 15.43
CA LEU A 124 12.66 -0.62 16.16
C LEU A 124 12.96 -0.82 17.67
N GLY A 125 12.74 -2.01 18.22
CA GLY A 125 13.18 -2.42 19.55
C GLY A 125 14.65 -2.81 19.53
N GLY A 126 15.50 -1.93 20.07
CA GLY A 126 16.87 -2.30 20.42
C GLY A 126 16.84 -3.45 21.42
N THR A 127 17.61 -4.51 21.14
CA THR A 127 18.02 -5.47 22.16
C THR A 127 18.69 -4.70 23.31
N PRO A 128 18.18 -4.76 24.55
CA PRO A 128 18.93 -4.27 25.68
C PRO A 128 20.06 -5.26 25.96
N GLU A 129 21.26 -4.70 26.07
CA GLU A 129 22.39 -5.19 26.86
C GLU A 129 22.97 -6.57 26.53
N PHE A 130 24.10 -6.54 25.82
CA PHE A 130 25.17 -7.51 26.05
C PHE A 130 25.91 -7.08 27.32
N ASN A 131 25.74 -7.84 28.41
CA ASN A 131 26.80 -8.05 29.41
C ASN A 131 27.78 -9.08 28.88
#